data_AF-A0A9K3CS68-F1
#
_entry.id   AF-A0A9K3CS68-F1
#
_cell.length_a   1.000
_cell.length_b   1.000
_cell.length_c   1.000
_cell.angle_alpha   90.00
_cell.angle_beta   90.00
_cell.angle_gamma   90.00
#
_symmetry.space_group_name_H-M   'P 1'
#
loop_
_entity.id
_entity.type
_entity.pdbx_description
1 polymer ?
#
loop_
_entity_poly.entity_id
_entity_poly.type
_entity_poly.pdbx_seq_one_letter_code
_entity_poly.pdbx_strand_id
1 'polypeptide(L)'
;MLLALLSCVAVCVCVIADGTTPIVTGTYYGGILQPVLEDDAHIGNAVAANERWLVVGAEGENGSNGAVYIYDRADTSTVHQRLISPVAPGDQYNYLYYGNDLDITTIDGTDVIAIASRYEASEGRDK
;
A
#
# COMPACT_ATOMS: atom_id res chain seq x y z
N MET A 1 -35.29 -12.66 15.95
CA MET A 1 -35.43 -12.27 14.53
C MET A 1 -34.03 -12.21 13.97
N LEU A 2 -33.76 -13.09 13.01
CA LEU A 2 -32.48 -13.77 12.75
C LEU A 2 -31.47 -12.88 12.00
N LEU A 3 -30.21 -12.99 12.42
CA LEU A 3 -29.02 -12.30 11.91
C LEU A 3 -28.50 -12.95 10.62
N ALA A 4 -27.94 -12.09 9.76
CA ALA A 4 -26.78 -12.30 8.90
C ALA A 4 -26.85 -13.38 7.79
N LEU A 5 -27.17 -12.91 6.58
CA LEU A 5 -26.63 -13.43 5.33
C LEU A 5 -25.49 -12.51 4.90
N LEU A 6 -24.24 -12.97 4.92
CA LEU A 6 -23.29 -12.67 3.87
C LEU A 6 -22.13 -13.68 3.88
N SER A 7 -22.17 -14.55 2.89
CA SER A 7 -21.23 -15.62 2.55
C SER A 7 -20.13 -15.13 1.58
N CYS A 8 -19.02 -15.89 1.51
CA CYS A 8 -17.81 -15.72 0.66
C CYS A 8 -16.82 -14.68 1.19
N VAL A 9 -15.55 -14.97 1.53
CA VAL A 9 -14.52 -15.74 0.79
C VAL A 9 -13.48 -16.34 1.76
N ALA A 10 -12.92 -17.52 1.46
CA ALA A 10 -12.00 -18.29 2.32
C ALA A 10 -10.55 -18.40 1.76
N VAL A 11 -9.56 -18.04 2.62
CA VAL A 11 -8.31 -18.74 3.03
C VAL A 11 -7.12 -18.99 2.06
N CYS A 12 -5.88 -18.73 2.53
CA CYS A 12 -4.67 -19.59 2.40
C CYS A 12 -3.57 -19.23 3.44
N VAL A 13 -2.77 -20.23 3.84
CA VAL A 13 -2.04 -20.41 5.13
C VAL A 13 -0.53 -20.64 4.91
N CYS A 14 0.32 -20.29 5.90
CA CYS A 14 1.64 -20.92 6.11
C CYS A 14 1.65 -21.65 7.47
N VAL A 15 1.85 -22.98 7.44
CA VAL A 15 2.08 -23.83 8.62
C VAL A 15 3.59 -24.03 8.77
N ILE A 16 4.18 -23.58 9.86
CA ILE A 16 5.43 -24.15 10.37
C ILE A 16 5.08 -24.86 11.67
N ALA A 17 5.30 -26.17 11.69
CA ALA A 17 4.88 -27.06 12.75
C ALA A 17 5.94 -27.13 13.87
N ASP A 18 5.76 -26.36 14.94
CA ASP A 18 6.39 -26.63 16.25
C ASP A 18 5.52 -26.24 17.48
N GLY A 19 4.24 -25.91 17.25
CA GLY A 19 3.17 -26.47 18.06
C GLY A 19 2.94 -25.98 19.49
N THR A 20 3.25 -24.73 19.87
CA THR A 20 2.75 -24.21 21.18
C THR A 20 2.18 -22.80 21.22
N THR A 21 2.24 -22.00 20.14
CA THR A 21 1.46 -20.75 20.04
C THR A 21 1.10 -20.46 18.59
N PRO A 22 -0.17 -20.19 18.23
CA PRO A 22 -0.46 -19.57 16.96
C PRO A 22 0.12 -18.14 16.99
N ILE A 23 1.09 -17.84 16.14
CA ILE A 23 1.72 -16.50 16.06
C ILE A 23 0.94 -15.50 15.19
N VAL A 24 -0.24 -15.86 14.69
CA VAL A 24 -1.07 -14.92 13.93
C VAL A 24 -2.49 -14.87 14.50
N THR A 25 -2.72 -13.91 15.38
CA THR A 25 -4.05 -13.49 15.86
C THR A 25 -4.58 -12.36 14.96
N GLY A 26 -4.57 -12.58 13.64
CA GLY A 26 -4.95 -11.56 12.65
C GLY A 26 -6.34 -11.82 12.08
N THR A 27 -7.19 -10.79 12.07
CA THR A 27 -8.44 -10.78 11.30
C THR A 27 -8.09 -10.53 9.82
N TYR A 28 -8.54 -11.42 8.93
CA TYR A 28 -8.40 -11.24 7.47
C TYR A 28 -9.51 -10.29 6.99
N TYR A 29 -9.18 -9.02 6.81
CA TYR A 29 -10.05 -8.06 6.13
C TYR A 29 -10.04 -8.44 4.65
N GLY A 30 -11.19 -8.86 4.12
CA GLY A 30 -11.34 -9.27 2.72
C GLY A 30 -10.68 -8.28 1.77
N GLY A 31 -10.17 -8.80 0.63
CA GLY A 31 -9.29 -8.10 -0.29
C GLY A 31 -9.55 -6.61 -0.36
N ILE A 32 -8.50 -5.81 -0.21
CA ILE A 32 -8.52 -4.35 -0.36
C ILE A 32 -9.42 -4.07 -1.56
N LEU A 33 -10.54 -3.37 -1.33
CA LEU A 33 -11.39 -2.90 -2.42
C LEU A 33 -10.51 -1.96 -3.22
N GLN A 34 -9.89 -2.51 -4.27
CA GLN A 34 -8.90 -1.78 -5.02
C GLN A 34 -9.58 -0.52 -5.55
N PRO A 35 -8.93 0.65 -5.43
CA PRO A 35 -9.36 1.80 -6.21
C PRO A 35 -9.43 1.40 -7.69
N VAL A 36 -10.17 2.17 -8.51
CA VAL A 36 -10.02 2.01 -9.96
C VAL A 36 -8.59 2.40 -10.32
N LEU A 37 -7.77 1.41 -10.65
CA LEU A 37 -6.34 1.54 -10.94
C LEU A 37 -6.08 1.46 -12.45
N GLU A 38 -4.90 1.90 -12.85
CA GLU A 38 -4.35 1.61 -14.19
C GLU A 38 -4.02 0.11 -14.33
N ASP A 39 -4.12 -0.43 -15.55
CA ASP A 39 -3.93 -1.87 -15.84
C ASP A 39 -2.54 -2.39 -15.41
N ASP A 40 -1.53 -1.51 -15.34
CA ASP A 40 -0.15 -1.81 -14.91
C ASP A 40 0.24 -1.09 -13.61
N ALA A 41 -0.72 -0.75 -12.75
CA ALA A 41 -0.48 -0.02 -11.50
C ALA A 41 0.53 -0.70 -10.55
N HIS A 42 0.74 -2.02 -10.69
CA HIS A 42 1.60 -2.82 -9.81
C HIS A 42 1.26 -2.65 -8.32
N ILE A 43 -0.02 -2.51 -7.99
CA ILE A 43 -0.45 -2.34 -6.60
C ILE A 43 -0.02 -3.54 -5.76
N GLY A 44 0.51 -3.26 -4.57
CA GLY A 44 1.06 -4.29 -3.69
C GLY A 44 2.51 -4.66 -4.01
N ASN A 45 3.20 -3.92 -4.89
CA ASN A 45 4.65 -4.09 -5.09
C ASN A 45 5.43 -3.91 -3.77
N ALA A 46 4.93 -3.01 -2.90
CA ALA A 46 5.43 -2.77 -1.57
C ALA A 46 4.24 -2.64 -0.61
N VAL A 47 4.40 -3.14 0.61
CA VAL A 47 3.39 -3.07 1.67
C VAL A 47 4.07 -2.83 3.01
N ALA A 48 3.59 -1.85 3.77
CA ALA A 48 3.99 -1.61 5.15
C ALA A 48 2.75 -1.46 6.02
N ALA A 49 2.79 -1.93 7.27
CA ALA A 49 1.65 -1.84 8.17
C ALA A 49 2.07 -1.71 9.63
N ASN A 50 1.28 -0.98 10.42
CA ASN A 50 1.39 -0.94 11.87
C ASN A 50 0.03 -1.25 12.53
N GLU A 51 -0.17 -0.80 13.77
CA GLU A 51 -1.43 -1.01 14.50
C GLU A 51 -2.63 -0.33 13.83
N ARG A 52 -2.42 0.80 13.15
CA ARG A 52 -3.49 1.64 12.60
C ARG A 52 -3.52 1.71 11.08
N TRP A 53 -2.36 1.72 10.43
CA TRP A 53 -2.25 2.00 9.00
C TRP A 53 -1.81 0.77 8.23
N LEU A 54 -2.36 0.65 7.03
CA LEU A 54 -1.87 -0.21 5.97
C LEU A 54 -1.49 0.69 4.79
N VAL A 55 -0.24 0.61 4.36
CA VAL A 55 0.33 1.42 3.29
C VAL A 55 0.71 0.49 2.14
N VAL A 56 0.27 0.80 0.94
CA VAL A 56 0.44 -0.05 -0.24
C VAL A 56 0.97 0.78 -1.41
N GLY A 57 2.10 0.37 -1.96
CA GLY A 57 2.71 0.96 -3.15
C GLY A 57 2.00 0.50 -4.42
N ALA A 58 1.93 1.40 -5.39
CA ALA A 58 1.45 1.14 -6.75
C ALA A 58 2.38 1.88 -7.71
N GLU A 59 3.59 1.34 -7.87
CA GLU A 59 4.68 2.03 -8.56
C GLU A 59 4.41 2.29 -10.06
N GLY A 60 3.49 1.56 -10.67
CA GLY A 60 3.14 1.69 -12.09
C GLY A 60 2.06 2.75 -12.38
N GLU A 61 1.39 3.27 -11.34
CA GLU A 61 0.35 4.30 -11.47
C GLU A 61 0.86 5.61 -12.08
N ASN A 62 -0.06 6.39 -12.65
CA ASN A 62 0.21 7.70 -13.21
C ASN A 62 1.32 7.65 -14.27
N GLY A 63 1.24 6.64 -15.15
CA GLY A 63 2.26 6.39 -16.18
C GLY A 63 3.64 6.06 -15.59
N SER A 64 3.69 5.20 -14.56
CA SER A 64 4.91 4.78 -13.85
C SER A 64 5.68 5.88 -13.10
N ASN A 65 5.02 7.01 -12.83
CA ASN A 65 5.48 7.95 -11.81
C ASN A 65 5.28 7.37 -10.40
N GLY A 66 4.29 6.50 -10.24
CA GLY A 66 3.96 5.79 -9.01
C GLY A 66 3.03 6.54 -8.06
N ALA A 67 2.34 5.77 -7.24
CA ALA A 67 1.44 6.23 -6.19
C ALA A 67 1.53 5.34 -4.95
N VAL A 68 1.08 5.87 -3.81
CA VAL A 68 0.95 5.13 -2.55
C VAL A 68 -0.44 5.33 -1.98
N TYR A 69 -1.03 4.23 -1.54
CA TYR A 69 -2.38 4.16 -0.96
C TYR A 69 -2.27 3.84 0.52
N ILE A 70 -2.88 4.68 1.36
CA ILE A 70 -2.94 4.52 2.81
C ILE A 70 -4.37 4.17 3.19
N TYR A 71 -4.54 3.13 3.99
CA TYR A 71 -5.81 2.64 4.49
C TYR A 71 -5.79 2.63 6.02
N ASP A 72 -6.94 2.93 6.64
CA ASP A 72 -7.15 2.58 8.03
C ASP A 72 -7.28 1.06 8.13
N ARG A 73 -6.48 0.43 8.98
CA ARG A 73 -6.43 -1.02 9.12
C ARG A 73 -7.72 -1.59 9.73
N ALA A 74 -8.47 -0.78 10.47
CA ALA A 74 -9.79 -1.17 10.98
C ALA A 74 -10.86 -1.20 9.88
N ASP A 75 -10.65 -0.46 8.77
CA ASP A 75 -11.54 -0.42 7.62
C ASP A 75 -10.79 -0.18 6.31
N THR A 76 -10.41 -1.28 5.65
CA THR A 76 -9.71 -1.27 4.36
C THR A 76 -10.65 -1.16 3.16
N SER A 77 -11.95 -0.87 3.37
CA SER A 77 -12.92 -0.73 2.27
C SER A 77 -12.73 0.57 1.48
N THR A 78 -12.09 1.57 2.09
CA THR A 78 -11.91 2.90 1.52
C THR A 78 -10.48 3.37 1.71
N VAL A 79 -9.92 4.00 0.69
CA VAL A 79 -8.60 4.65 0.77
C VAL A 79 -8.70 5.85 1.73
N HIS A 80 -7.89 5.85 2.78
CA HIS A 80 -7.79 6.98 3.71
C HIS A 80 -7.05 8.16 3.05
N GLN A 81 -5.93 7.87 2.39
CA GLN A 81 -5.15 8.88 1.69
C GLN A 81 -4.44 8.26 0.48
N ARG A 82 -4.39 9.01 -0.62
CA ARG A 82 -3.57 8.68 -1.79
C ARG A 82 -2.46 9.71 -1.93
N LEU A 83 -1.23 9.24 -1.96
CA LEU A 83 -0.05 10.05 -2.23
C LEU A 83 0.41 9.77 -3.66
N ILE A 84 0.69 10.85 -4.40
CA ILE A 84 1.25 10.77 -5.74
C ILE A 84 2.68 11.26 -5.71
N SER A 85 3.48 10.80 -6.68
CA SER A 85 4.85 11.28 -6.87
C SER A 85 4.91 12.83 -6.82
N PRO A 86 5.89 13.41 -6.11
CA PRO A 86 6.00 14.87 -5.93
C PRO A 86 6.49 15.62 -7.19
N VAL A 87 6.71 14.94 -8.33
CA VAL A 87 7.16 15.58 -9.58
C VAL A 87 6.02 16.33 -10.27
N ALA A 88 6.32 17.54 -10.74
CA ALA A 88 5.36 18.40 -11.41
C ALA A 88 4.86 17.80 -12.74
N PRO A 89 3.55 17.93 -13.06
CA PRO A 89 3.03 17.55 -14.37
C PRO A 89 3.73 18.36 -15.46
N GLY A 90 4.56 17.71 -16.27
CA GLY A 90 5.36 18.38 -17.31
C GLY A 90 6.70 17.72 -17.57
N ASP A 91 7.21 16.97 -16.61
CA ASP A 91 8.42 16.17 -16.78
C ASP A 91 8.05 14.77 -17.29
N GLN A 92 7.69 14.71 -18.58
CA GLN A 92 6.93 13.62 -19.23
C GLN A 92 7.66 12.26 -19.31
N TYR A 93 8.84 12.13 -18.70
CA TYR A 93 9.66 10.92 -18.78
C TYR A 93 10.16 10.43 -17.41
N ASN A 94 9.64 10.98 -16.31
CA ASN A 94 10.06 10.56 -14.98
C ASN A 94 9.37 9.26 -14.56
N TYR A 95 9.97 8.13 -14.93
CA TYR A 95 9.62 6.83 -14.40
C TYR A 95 10.14 6.68 -12.97
N LEU A 96 9.61 7.44 -12.00
CA LEU A 96 10.15 7.42 -10.64
C LEU A 96 9.84 6.13 -9.89
N TYR A 97 8.73 5.47 -10.22
CA TYR A 97 8.20 4.34 -9.45
C TYR A 97 8.09 4.72 -7.96
N TYR A 98 7.43 5.85 -7.67
CA TYR A 98 7.13 6.29 -6.30
C TYR A 98 6.29 5.23 -5.59
N GLY A 99 6.67 4.86 -4.36
CA GLY A 99 6.09 3.71 -3.68
C GLY A 99 6.75 2.37 -4.05
N ASN A 100 7.96 2.40 -4.62
CA ASN A 100 8.72 1.18 -4.91
C ASN A 100 9.09 0.41 -3.64
N ASP A 101 9.37 1.13 -2.55
CA ASP A 101 9.64 0.57 -1.23
C ASP A 101 8.97 1.41 -0.14
N LEU A 102 8.57 0.77 0.95
CA LEU A 102 7.77 1.36 2.02
C LEU A 102 8.23 0.87 3.39
N ASP A 103 8.34 1.80 4.33
CA ASP A 103 8.49 1.47 5.74
C ASP A 103 7.57 2.33 6.59
N ILE A 104 7.12 1.78 7.71
CA ILE A 104 6.32 2.51 8.69
C ILE A 104 6.92 2.31 10.07
N THR A 105 7.20 3.42 10.73
CA THR A 105 7.76 3.44 12.08
C THR A 105 7.02 4.44 12.94
N THR A 106 6.94 4.19 14.23
CA THR A 106 6.33 5.11 15.18
C THR A 106 7.44 5.75 16.00
N ILE A 107 7.60 7.06 15.88
CA ILE A 107 8.61 7.86 16.59
C ILE A 107 7.86 8.80 17.54
N ASP A 108 8.10 8.66 18.85
CA ASP A 108 7.46 9.47 19.90
C ASP A 108 5.92 9.52 19.80
N GLY A 109 5.30 8.38 19.45
CA GLY A 109 3.85 8.27 19.29
C GLY A 109 3.30 8.86 17.99
N THR A 110 4.17 9.29 17.09
CA THR A 110 3.82 9.76 15.75
C THR A 110 4.19 8.71 14.71
N ASP A 111 3.23 8.31 13.89
CA ASP A 111 3.50 7.41 12.77
C ASP A 111 4.21 8.17 11.65
N VAL A 112 5.36 7.64 11.24
CA VAL A 112 6.19 8.13 10.15
C VAL A 112 6.20 7.06 9.07
N ILE A 113 5.77 7.45 7.87
CA ILE A 113 5.75 6.57 6.69
C ILE A 113 6.89 7.03 5.79
N ALA A 114 7.88 6.15 5.58
CA ALA A 114 8.93 6.36 4.61
C ALA A 114 8.49 5.78 3.26
N ILE A 115 8.62 6.59 2.21
CA ILE A 115 8.22 6.22 0.85
C ILE A 115 9.41 6.45 -0.07
N ALA A 116 9.88 5.38 -0.71
CA ALA A 116 10.97 5.45 -1.65
C ALA A 116 10.48 5.46 -3.10
N SER A 117 11.31 6.02 -3.97
CA SER A 117 11.21 5.91 -5.43
C SER A 117 12.35 5.04 -5.94
N ARG A 118 12.13 4.31 -7.03
CA ARG A 118 13.21 3.55 -7.69
C ARG A 118 14.19 4.47 -8.42
N TYR A 119 13.70 5.59 -8.94
CA TYR A 119 14.53 6.59 -9.61
C TYR A 119 14.33 7.97 -8.97
N GLU A 120 15.33 8.81 -9.13
CA GLU A 120 15.30 10.21 -8.71
C GLU A 120 14.71 11.07 -9.83
N ALA A 121 14.05 12.16 -9.45
CA ALA A 121 13.61 13.15 -10.43
C ALA A 121 14.83 13.76 -11.10
N SER A 122 14.91 13.71 -12.43
CA SER A 122 15.94 14.46 -13.13
C SER A 122 15.61 15.94 -13.00
N GLU A 123 16.37 16.69 -12.22
CA GLU A 123 16.32 18.15 -12.32
C GLU A 123 16.68 18.50 -13.76
N GLY A 124 15.74 19.12 -14.48
CA GLY A 124 15.97 19.55 -15.85
C GLY A 124 17.30 20.29 -15.92
N ARG A 125 18.28 19.74 -16.65
CA ARG A 125 19.51 20.46 -16.96
C ARG A 125 19.10 21.76 -17.62
N ASP A 126 19.31 22.86 -16.92
CA ASP A 126 19.23 24.22 -17.46
C ASP A 126 19.89 24.20 -18.85
N LYS A 127 19.07 24.37 -19.90
CA LYS A 127 19.53 24.52 -21.29
C LYS A 127 19.54 25.99 -21.66
#